data_AF-A0A917D059-F1
#
_entry.id   AF-A0A917D059-F1
#
_cell.length_a   1.000
_cell.length_b   1.000
_cell.length_c   1.000
_cell.angle_alpha   90.00
_cell.angle_beta   90.00
_cell.angle_gamma   90.00
#
_symmetry.space_group_name_H-M   'P 1'
#
loop_
_entity.id
_entity.type
_entity.pdbx_description
1 polymer ?
#
loop_
_entity_poly.entity_id
_entity_poly.type
_entity_poly.pdbx_seq_one_letter_code
_entity_poly.pdbx_strand_id
1 'polypeptide(L)'
;MISRNEKFVHAIKESLKNIESQGEKITISAVIKNARYENNNHVGKSTLYKKNKKNEFIHKDLLKLINKSKDKQSKKNGKKTKSSTLNELRSKIKSLNGEVQSLTDQIVTQESKLRQLSSVKSSDNATIASQEFEMYILYSLLKRLTTNNSDIYEFSTKFINKFEQKYSGDTILSEAKIQINKLIKNANDKPISLFKPEITETK
;
A
#
# COMPACT_ATOMS: atom_id res chain seq x y z
N MET A 1 38.83 -54.90 -18.80
CA MET A 1 38.61 -54.04 -20.00
C MET A 1 37.85 -52.80 -19.58
N ILE A 2 38.37 -51.60 -19.87
CA ILE A 2 37.66 -50.34 -19.61
C ILE A 2 36.50 -50.22 -20.60
N SER A 3 35.29 -49.95 -20.11
CA SER A 3 34.09 -49.84 -20.94
C SER A 3 34.17 -48.61 -21.87
N ARG A 4 33.50 -48.66 -23.03
CA ARG A 4 33.44 -47.53 -23.98
C ARG A 4 32.94 -46.23 -23.33
N ASN A 5 32.07 -46.35 -22.34
CA ASN A 5 31.56 -45.21 -21.57
C ASN A 5 32.66 -44.59 -20.69
N GLU A 6 33.40 -45.40 -19.95
CA GLU A 6 34.52 -44.93 -19.12
C GLU A 6 35.61 -44.26 -19.95
N LYS A 7 35.94 -44.82 -21.12
CA LYS A 7 36.89 -44.19 -22.06
C LYS A 7 36.42 -42.80 -22.50
N PHE A 8 35.13 -42.64 -22.79
CA PHE A 8 34.55 -41.33 -23.13
C PHE A 8 34.59 -40.36 -21.96
N VAL A 9 34.20 -40.80 -20.76
CA VAL A 9 34.25 -39.99 -19.54
C VAL A 9 35.66 -39.51 -19.25
N HIS A 10 36.65 -40.38 -19.40
CA HIS A 10 38.06 -40.06 -19.21
C HIS A 10 38.54 -38.99 -20.21
N ALA A 11 38.29 -39.19 -21.50
CA ALA A 11 38.66 -38.25 -22.56
C ALA A 11 38.07 -36.84 -22.35
N ILE A 12 36.81 -36.74 -21.89
CA ILE A 12 36.18 -35.45 -21.59
C ILE A 12 36.83 -34.77 -20.37
N LYS A 13 37.17 -35.53 -19.32
CA LYS A 13 37.83 -34.99 -18.12
C LYS A 13 39.24 -34.51 -18.43
N GLU A 14 40.02 -35.26 -19.20
CA GLU A 14 41.35 -34.84 -19.63
C GLU A 14 41.30 -33.58 -20.48
N SER A 15 40.40 -33.53 -21.47
CA SER A 15 40.19 -32.33 -22.28
C SER A 15 39.85 -31.10 -21.44
N LEU A 16 38.94 -31.25 -20.47
CA LEU A 16 38.59 -30.17 -19.54
C LEU A 16 39.82 -29.70 -18.73
N LYS A 17 40.62 -30.64 -18.20
CA LYS A 17 41.83 -30.32 -17.43
C LYS A 17 42.88 -29.60 -18.30
N ASN A 18 43.04 -30.03 -19.54
CA ASN A 18 43.97 -29.40 -20.48
C ASN A 18 43.55 -27.95 -20.79
N ILE A 19 42.28 -27.73 -21.13
CA ILE A 19 41.73 -26.38 -21.35
C ILE A 19 41.90 -25.51 -20.10
N GLU A 20 41.66 -26.06 -18.90
CA GLU A 20 41.89 -25.36 -17.63
C GLU A 20 43.36 -24.96 -17.45
N SER A 21 44.30 -25.86 -17.74
CA SER A 21 45.74 -25.59 -17.62
C SER A 21 46.26 -24.56 -18.63
N GLN A 22 45.70 -24.54 -19.84
CA GLN A 22 46.07 -23.60 -20.91
C GLN A 22 45.44 -22.21 -20.69
N GLY A 23 44.52 -22.07 -19.73
CA GLY A 23 43.78 -20.82 -19.51
C GLY A 23 42.76 -20.49 -20.60
N GLU A 24 42.48 -21.43 -21.50
CA GLU A 24 41.53 -21.25 -22.59
C GLU A 24 40.09 -21.10 -22.08
N LYS A 25 39.23 -20.45 -22.87
CA LYS A 25 37.82 -20.25 -22.50
C LYS A 25 37.07 -21.58 -22.44
N ILE A 26 36.62 -21.96 -21.25
CA ILE A 26 35.90 -23.21 -21.02
C ILE A 26 34.49 -23.11 -21.62
N THR A 27 34.24 -23.91 -22.65
CA THR A 27 32.91 -24.12 -23.24
C THR A 27 32.70 -25.59 -23.51
N ILE A 28 31.44 -26.05 -23.52
CA ILE A 28 31.13 -27.46 -23.84
C ILE A 28 31.66 -27.84 -25.22
N SER A 29 31.56 -26.93 -26.20
CA SER A 29 32.09 -27.12 -27.55
C SER A 29 33.62 -27.31 -27.55
N ALA A 30 34.36 -26.44 -26.83
CA ALA A 30 35.82 -26.55 -26.73
C ALA A 30 36.24 -27.87 -26.07
N VAL A 31 35.58 -28.26 -24.98
CA VAL A 31 35.87 -29.52 -24.27
C VAL A 31 35.63 -30.73 -25.18
N ILE A 32 34.52 -30.76 -25.92
CA ILE A 32 34.25 -31.86 -26.87
C ILE A 32 35.26 -31.86 -28.02
N LYS A 33 35.61 -30.68 -28.57
CA LYS A 33 36.54 -30.55 -29.69
C LYS A 33 37.94 -31.06 -29.34
N ASN A 34 38.41 -30.82 -28.12
CA ASN A 34 39.75 -31.21 -27.67
C ASN A 34 39.81 -32.60 -27.04
N ALA A 35 38.66 -33.28 -26.86
CA ALA A 35 38.61 -34.61 -26.27
C ALA A 35 38.95 -35.71 -27.27
N ARG A 36 39.95 -36.52 -26.92
CA ARG A 36 40.46 -37.65 -27.72
C ARG A 36 40.50 -38.92 -26.89
N TYR A 37 40.26 -40.05 -27.53
CA TYR A 37 40.51 -41.37 -26.97
C TYR A 37 42.02 -41.68 -27.00
N GLU A 38 42.45 -42.74 -26.30
CA GLU A 38 43.84 -43.21 -26.25
C GLU A 38 44.45 -43.49 -27.64
N ASN A 39 43.63 -43.90 -28.60
CA ASN A 39 44.04 -44.11 -30.00
C ASN A 39 44.05 -42.82 -30.84
N ASN A 40 44.06 -41.65 -30.18
CA ASN A 40 44.09 -40.31 -30.76
C ASN A 40 42.84 -39.88 -31.56
N ASN A 41 41.81 -40.73 -31.65
CA ASN A 41 40.55 -40.42 -32.31
C ASN A 41 39.69 -39.46 -31.46
N HIS A 42 38.94 -38.58 -32.12
CA HIS A 42 38.05 -37.65 -31.43
C HIS A 42 36.83 -38.35 -30.82
N VAL A 43 36.35 -37.81 -29.70
CA VAL A 43 35.07 -38.22 -29.14
C VAL A 43 33.90 -37.74 -30.01
N GLY A 44 32.77 -38.45 -29.93
CA GLY A 44 31.56 -38.08 -30.68
C GLY A 44 30.91 -36.81 -30.13
N LYS A 45 30.58 -35.86 -31.03
CA LYS A 45 29.97 -34.57 -30.65
C LYS A 45 28.63 -34.71 -29.94
N SER A 46 27.82 -35.68 -30.35
CA SER A 46 26.50 -35.94 -29.78
C SER A 46 26.54 -36.84 -28.55
N THR A 47 27.66 -37.51 -28.28
CA THR A 47 27.77 -38.50 -27.19
C THR A 47 27.49 -37.86 -25.84
N LEU A 48 28.00 -36.65 -25.59
CA LEU A 48 27.76 -35.92 -24.33
C LEU A 48 26.26 -35.60 -24.10
N TYR A 49 25.51 -35.41 -25.19
CA TYR A 49 24.09 -35.06 -25.16
C TYR A 49 23.17 -36.28 -25.31
N LYS A 50 23.71 -37.51 -25.30
CA LYS A 50 22.92 -38.72 -25.41
C LYS A 50 21.95 -38.83 -24.23
N LYS A 51 20.69 -39.17 -24.53
CA LYS A 51 19.62 -39.32 -23.54
C LYS A 51 19.23 -40.78 -23.33
N ASN A 52 18.74 -41.10 -22.14
CA ASN A 52 18.15 -42.39 -21.82
C ASN A 52 16.67 -42.43 -22.27
N LYS A 53 16.00 -43.58 -22.08
CA LYS A 53 14.57 -43.75 -22.38
C LYS A 53 13.65 -42.79 -21.60
N LYS A 54 14.14 -42.21 -20.49
CA LYS A 54 13.43 -41.21 -19.66
C LYS A 54 13.70 -39.76 -20.09
N ASN A 55 14.30 -39.54 -21.27
CA ASN A 55 14.65 -38.22 -21.81
C ASN A 55 15.68 -37.45 -20.96
N GLU A 56 16.44 -38.13 -20.09
CA GLU A 56 17.50 -37.53 -19.28
C GLU A 56 18.87 -37.76 -19.90
N PHE A 57 19.79 -36.80 -19.76
CA PHE A 57 21.16 -36.95 -20.24
C PHE A 57 21.90 -38.06 -19.50
N ILE A 58 22.44 -39.03 -20.24
CA ILE A 58 23.24 -40.14 -19.69
C ILE A 58 24.50 -39.59 -18.99
N HIS A 59 25.10 -38.53 -19.54
CA HIS A 59 26.29 -37.87 -18.99
C HIS A 59 25.97 -36.55 -18.29
N LYS A 60 24.84 -36.47 -17.58
CA LYS A 60 24.40 -35.27 -16.84
C LYS A 60 25.49 -34.71 -15.93
N ASP A 61 26.28 -35.58 -15.30
CA ASP A 61 27.32 -35.15 -14.38
C ASP A 61 28.54 -34.53 -15.08
N LEU A 62 28.88 -34.97 -16.31
CA LEU A 62 29.89 -34.29 -17.12
C LEU A 62 29.43 -32.89 -17.54
N LEU A 63 28.16 -32.75 -17.94
CA LEU A 63 27.59 -31.43 -18.26
C LEU A 63 27.61 -30.50 -17.05
N LYS A 64 27.27 -31.00 -15.86
CA LYS A 64 27.39 -30.23 -14.60
C LYS A 64 28.84 -29.85 -14.32
N LEU A 65 29.78 -30.77 -14.48
CA LEU A 65 31.20 -30.53 -14.24
C LEU A 65 31.74 -29.41 -15.13
N ILE A 66 31.51 -29.50 -16.45
CA ILE A 66 31.97 -28.48 -17.41
C ILE A 66 31.37 -27.11 -17.10
N ASN A 67 30.06 -27.05 -16.80
CA ASN A 67 29.40 -25.80 -16.44
C ASN A 67 29.94 -25.22 -15.13
N LYS A 68 30.21 -26.07 -14.12
CA LYS A 68 30.82 -25.64 -12.86
C LYS A 68 32.22 -25.06 -13.08
N SER A 69 33.05 -25.68 -13.93
CA SER A 69 34.37 -25.15 -14.29
C SER A 69 34.28 -23.83 -15.05
N LYS A 70 33.36 -23.71 -16.02
CA LYS A 70 33.08 -22.46 -16.73
C LYS A 70 32.64 -21.33 -15.77
N ASP A 71 31.77 -21.64 -14.82
CA ASP A 71 31.31 -20.67 -13.82
C ASP A 71 32.44 -20.25 -12.88
N LYS A 72 33.31 -21.18 -12.46
CA LYS A 72 34.53 -20.87 -11.70
C LYS A 72 35.48 -19.95 -12.47
N GLN A 73 35.74 -20.24 -13.74
CA GLN A 73 36.57 -19.39 -14.60
C GLN A 73 35.95 -17.99 -14.76
N SER A 74 34.63 -17.91 -14.91
CA SER A 74 33.91 -16.63 -15.00
C SER A 74 34.01 -15.82 -13.70
N LYS A 75 33.90 -16.48 -12.54
CA LYS A 75 34.11 -15.84 -11.22
C LYS A 75 35.54 -15.34 -11.03
N LYS A 76 36.55 -16.14 -11.41
CA LYS A 76 37.97 -15.72 -11.37
C LYS A 76 38.22 -14.48 -12.23
N ASN A 77 37.47 -14.33 -13.32
CA ASN A 77 37.53 -13.18 -14.22
C ASN A 77 36.58 -12.03 -13.82
N GLY A 78 36.05 -12.02 -12.59
CA GLY A 78 35.22 -10.94 -12.04
C GLY A 78 33.79 -10.87 -12.60
N LYS A 79 33.34 -11.84 -13.42
CA LYS A 79 31.98 -11.83 -14.00
C LYS A 79 30.96 -12.44 -13.04
N LYS A 80 29.84 -11.75 -12.84
CA LYS A 80 28.67 -12.30 -12.11
C LYS A 80 28.13 -13.53 -12.84
N THR A 81 27.93 -14.61 -12.10
CA THR A 81 27.33 -15.85 -12.60
C THR A 81 25.80 -15.78 -12.52
N LYS A 82 25.09 -16.53 -13.37
CA LYS A 82 23.61 -16.60 -13.33
C LYS A 82 23.08 -16.90 -11.92
N SER A 83 23.76 -17.78 -11.17
CA SER A 83 23.39 -18.11 -9.79
C SER A 83 23.52 -16.92 -8.83
N SER A 84 24.54 -16.08 -8.99
CA SER A 84 24.71 -14.86 -8.18
C SER A 84 23.57 -13.87 -8.44
N THR A 85 23.27 -13.61 -9.71
CA THR A 85 22.17 -12.72 -10.11
C THR A 85 20.82 -13.23 -9.63
N LEU A 86 20.58 -14.54 -9.68
CA LEU A 86 19.35 -15.15 -9.18
C LEU A 86 19.16 -14.92 -7.67
N ASN A 87 20.23 -15.06 -6.88
CA ASN A 87 20.17 -14.85 -5.44
C ASN A 87 19.95 -13.38 -5.07
N GLU A 88 20.60 -12.46 -5.79
CA GLU A 88 20.37 -11.01 -5.65
C GLU A 88 18.90 -10.66 -5.95
N LEU A 89 18.36 -11.17 -7.07
CA LEU A 89 16.97 -10.95 -7.46
C LEU A 89 15.98 -11.50 -6.42
N ARG A 90 16.21 -12.72 -5.91
CA ARG A 90 15.36 -13.32 -4.85
C ARG A 90 15.37 -12.48 -3.58
N SER A 91 16.53 -11.98 -3.18
CA SER A 91 16.66 -11.13 -2.00
C SER A 91 15.92 -9.81 -2.18
N LYS A 92 16.01 -9.21 -3.37
CA LYS A 92 15.30 -7.98 -3.71
C LYS A 92 13.78 -8.17 -3.74
N ILE A 93 13.29 -9.28 -4.31
CA ILE A 93 11.86 -9.63 -4.28
C ILE A 93 11.36 -9.77 -2.84
N LYS A 94 12.12 -10.45 -1.97
CA LYS A 94 11.75 -10.61 -0.56
C LYS A 94 11.67 -9.26 0.16
N SER A 95 12.64 -8.37 -0.08
CA SER A 95 12.65 -7.02 0.49
C SER A 95 11.44 -6.20 0.02
N LEU A 96 11.18 -6.18 -1.29
CA LEU A 96 10.06 -5.44 -1.87
C LEU A 96 8.71 -5.95 -1.35
N ASN A 97 8.55 -7.26 -1.19
CA ASN A 97 7.32 -7.82 -0.62
C ASN A 97 7.11 -7.38 0.84
N GLY A 98 8.18 -7.29 1.63
CA GLY A 98 8.10 -6.78 3.01
C GLY A 98 7.70 -5.30 3.05
N GLU A 99 8.23 -4.49 2.13
CA GLU A 99 7.89 -3.07 2.02
C GLU A 99 6.44 -2.85 1.58
N VAL A 100 5.96 -3.61 0.59
CA VAL A 100 4.56 -3.60 0.15
C VAL A 100 3.62 -3.95 1.30
N GLN A 101 3.96 -4.97 2.10
CA GLN A 101 3.14 -5.35 3.25
C GLN A 101 3.11 -4.24 4.32
N SER A 102 4.26 -3.65 4.65
CA SER A 102 4.32 -2.52 5.59
C SER A 102 3.52 -1.31 5.11
N LEU A 103 3.58 -0.98 3.82
CA LEU A 103 2.80 0.13 3.25
C LEU A 103 1.31 -0.16 3.28
N THR A 104 0.92 -1.41 3.03
CA THR A 104 -0.48 -1.86 3.11
C THR A 104 -1.02 -1.67 4.53
N ASP A 105 -0.28 -2.09 5.55
CA ASP A 105 -0.67 -1.94 6.95
C ASP A 105 -0.82 -0.45 7.34
N GLN A 106 0.07 0.41 6.85
CA GLN A 106 -0.02 1.86 7.06
C GLN A 106 -1.27 2.47 6.42
N ILE A 107 -1.59 2.08 5.17
CA ILE A 107 -2.79 2.56 4.47
C ILE A 107 -4.05 2.15 5.24
N VAL A 108 -4.16 0.88 5.64
CA VAL A 108 -5.32 0.39 6.41
C VAL A 108 -5.50 1.17 7.72
N THR A 109 -4.39 1.43 8.42
CA THR A 109 -4.41 2.19 9.67
C THR A 109 -4.86 3.64 9.44
N GLN A 110 -4.37 4.29 8.38
CA GLN A 110 -4.75 5.66 8.02
C GLN A 110 -6.22 5.74 7.61
N GLU A 111 -6.72 4.80 6.81
CA GLU A 111 -8.13 4.74 6.42
C GLU A 111 -9.04 4.57 7.64
N SER A 112 -8.68 3.71 8.59
CA SER A 112 -9.43 3.54 9.84
C SER A 112 -9.52 4.84 10.62
N LYS A 113 -8.39 5.54 10.77
CA LYS A 113 -8.32 6.84 11.46
C LYS A 113 -9.14 7.91 10.74
N LEU A 114 -9.12 7.96 9.41
CA LEU A 114 -9.93 8.88 8.61
C LEU A 114 -11.42 8.60 8.76
N ARG A 115 -11.84 7.33 8.78
CA ARG A 115 -13.24 6.96 9.03
C ARG A 115 -13.71 7.41 10.41
N GLN A 116 -12.88 7.21 11.44
CA GLN A 116 -13.19 7.65 12.81
C GLN A 116 -13.28 9.17 12.92
N LEU A 117 -12.36 9.91 12.29
CA LEU A 117 -12.43 11.39 12.28
C LEU A 117 -13.65 11.89 11.52
N SER A 118 -14.02 11.22 10.43
CA SER A 118 -15.19 11.59 9.63
C SER A 118 -16.50 11.35 10.40
N SER A 119 -16.61 10.25 11.13
CA SER A 119 -17.80 9.96 11.95
C SER A 119 -17.94 10.94 13.11
N VAL A 120 -16.85 11.26 13.81
CA VAL A 120 -16.85 12.27 14.89
C VAL A 120 -17.24 13.64 14.33
N LYS A 121 -16.62 14.07 13.22
CA LYS A 121 -16.96 15.36 12.58
C LYS A 121 -18.42 15.42 12.14
N SER A 122 -18.98 14.32 11.64
CA SER A 122 -20.40 14.27 11.26
C SER A 122 -21.32 14.40 12.47
N SER A 123 -20.98 13.75 13.59
CA SER A 123 -21.73 13.85 14.85
C SER A 123 -21.66 15.27 15.44
N ASP A 124 -20.47 15.87 15.43
CA ASP A 124 -20.27 17.24 15.92
C ASP A 124 -21.04 18.24 15.05
N ASN A 125 -21.00 18.09 13.73
CA ASN A 125 -21.75 18.94 12.81
C ASN A 125 -23.27 18.83 13.03
N ALA A 126 -23.79 17.63 13.27
CA ALA A 126 -25.22 17.44 13.58
C ALA A 126 -25.60 18.10 14.90
N THR A 127 -24.74 17.99 15.92
CA THR A 127 -24.94 18.62 17.23
C THR A 127 -24.91 20.15 17.11
N ILE A 128 -23.93 20.69 16.40
CA ILE A 128 -23.82 22.13 16.13
C ILE A 128 -25.05 22.64 15.37
N ALA A 129 -25.50 21.93 14.33
CA ALA A 129 -26.69 22.32 13.58
C ALA A 129 -27.95 22.34 14.46
N SER A 130 -28.12 21.37 15.36
CA SER A 130 -29.23 21.33 16.33
C SER A 130 -29.15 22.51 17.31
N GLN A 131 -27.97 22.82 17.84
CA GLN A 131 -27.77 23.96 18.74
C GLN A 131 -28.02 25.30 18.04
N GLU A 132 -27.52 25.47 16.82
CA GLU A 132 -27.75 26.67 16.02
C GLU A 132 -29.25 26.85 15.71
N PHE A 133 -29.97 25.76 15.44
CA PHE A 133 -31.41 25.76 15.23
C PHE A 133 -32.17 26.23 16.48
N GLU A 134 -31.87 25.67 17.66
CA GLU A 134 -32.47 26.09 18.93
C GLU A 134 -32.15 27.56 19.25
N MET A 135 -30.90 27.99 19.05
CA MET A 135 -30.49 29.38 19.23
C MET A 135 -31.23 30.32 18.28
N TYR A 136 -31.42 29.93 17.02
CA TYR A 136 -32.17 30.71 16.06
C TYR A 136 -33.61 30.94 16.51
N ILE A 137 -34.27 29.91 17.05
CA ILE A 137 -35.61 30.04 17.63
C ILE A 137 -35.57 31.02 18.81
N LEU A 138 -34.64 30.84 19.75
CA LEU A 138 -34.53 31.72 20.93
C LEU A 138 -34.28 33.18 20.56
N TYR A 139 -33.33 33.48 19.68
CA TYR A 139 -33.06 34.84 19.23
C TYR A 139 -34.24 35.44 18.46
N SER A 140 -34.95 34.63 17.69
CA SER A 140 -36.17 35.09 16.99
C SER A 140 -37.27 35.48 17.97
N LEU A 141 -37.44 34.71 19.05
CA LEU A 141 -38.37 35.03 20.13
C LEU A 141 -37.92 36.27 20.90
N LEU A 142 -36.65 36.35 21.30
CA LEU A 142 -36.08 37.50 22.00
C LEU A 142 -36.25 38.79 21.19
N LYS A 143 -35.86 38.78 19.91
CA LYS A 143 -36.05 39.92 19.00
C LYS A 143 -37.50 40.40 19.01
N ARG A 144 -38.47 39.48 19.01
CA ARG A 144 -39.90 39.80 19.01
C ARG A 144 -40.40 40.35 20.35
N LEU A 145 -39.78 39.97 21.46
CA LEU A 145 -40.14 40.42 22.81
C LEU A 145 -39.43 41.72 23.23
N THR A 146 -38.42 42.16 22.47
CA THR A 146 -37.61 43.35 22.78
C THR A 146 -37.96 44.55 21.89
N THR A 147 -37.75 45.77 22.39
CA THR A 147 -37.89 47.00 21.60
C THR A 147 -36.79 47.15 20.55
N ASN A 148 -37.14 47.72 19.39
CA ASN A 148 -36.30 47.81 18.20
C ASN A 148 -34.97 48.59 18.37
N ASN A 149 -34.81 49.34 19.47
CA ASN A 149 -33.61 50.13 19.76
C ASN A 149 -32.79 49.58 20.94
N SER A 150 -33.04 48.32 21.35
CA SER A 150 -32.26 47.67 22.41
C SER A 150 -31.07 46.90 21.85
N ASP A 151 -29.98 46.81 22.62
CA ASP A 151 -28.81 45.99 22.27
C ASP A 151 -29.18 44.52 22.03
N ILE A 152 -30.18 44.02 22.76
CA ILE A 152 -30.72 42.66 22.60
C ILE A 152 -31.36 42.49 21.21
N TYR A 153 -32.12 43.48 20.74
CA TYR A 153 -32.73 43.45 19.41
C TYR A 153 -31.66 43.44 18.31
N GLU A 154 -30.63 44.28 18.42
CA GLU A 154 -29.54 44.35 17.44
C GLU A 154 -28.73 43.04 17.43
N PHE A 155 -28.35 42.54 18.60
CA PHE A 155 -27.60 41.29 18.74
C PHE A 155 -28.37 40.09 18.19
N SER A 156 -29.66 39.98 18.53
CA SER A 156 -30.53 38.92 18.01
C SER A 156 -30.66 39.00 16.48
N THR A 157 -30.82 40.22 15.93
CA THR A 157 -30.92 40.43 14.48
C THR A 157 -29.66 40.00 13.75
N LYS A 158 -28.47 40.30 14.29
CA LYS A 158 -27.19 39.87 13.70
C LYS A 158 -27.08 38.35 13.63
N PHE A 159 -27.49 37.65 14.69
CA PHE A 159 -27.46 36.18 14.70
C PHE A 159 -28.47 35.60 13.70
N ILE A 160 -29.72 36.07 13.72
CA ILE A 160 -30.79 35.63 12.81
C ILE A 160 -30.34 35.75 11.36
N ASN A 161 -29.82 36.92 10.95
CA ASN A 161 -29.40 37.14 9.57
C ASN A 161 -28.30 36.15 9.13
N LYS A 162 -27.32 35.86 10.00
CA LYS A 162 -26.27 34.89 9.71
C LYS A 162 -26.83 33.48 9.53
N PHE A 163 -27.77 33.08 10.39
CA PHE A 163 -28.42 31.78 10.29
C PHE A 163 -29.26 31.67 9.01
N GLU A 164 -30.10 32.68 8.70
CA GLU A 164 -30.92 32.68 7.47
C GLU A 164 -30.06 32.66 6.21
N GLN A 165 -28.93 33.36 6.20
CA GLN A 165 -27.98 33.31 5.08
C GLN A 165 -27.36 31.92 4.93
N LYS A 166 -26.94 31.28 6.04
CA LYS A 166 -26.32 29.95 6.04
C LYS A 166 -27.28 28.86 5.57
N TYR A 167 -28.55 28.92 5.98
CA TYR A 167 -29.59 27.92 5.69
C TYR A 167 -30.61 28.39 4.64
N SER A 168 -30.20 29.32 3.76
CA SER A 168 -31.09 29.84 2.72
C SER A 168 -31.50 28.75 1.74
N GLY A 169 -32.80 28.53 1.60
CA GLY A 169 -33.36 27.47 0.73
C GLY A 169 -33.35 26.07 1.34
N ASP A 170 -32.87 25.92 2.58
CA ASP A 170 -32.90 24.68 3.34
C ASP A 170 -34.25 24.49 4.06
N THR A 171 -34.69 23.24 4.23
CA THR A 171 -35.89 22.89 5.00
C THR A 171 -35.76 23.22 6.49
N ILE A 172 -34.54 23.23 7.02
CA ILE A 172 -34.26 23.60 8.42
C ILE A 172 -34.82 25.00 8.73
N LEU A 173 -34.68 25.95 7.80
CA LEU A 173 -35.14 27.32 8.01
C LEU A 173 -36.68 27.41 8.02
N SER A 174 -37.37 26.65 7.18
CA SER A 174 -38.84 26.63 7.15
C SER A 174 -39.41 25.95 8.40
N GLU A 175 -38.81 24.86 8.84
CA GLU A 175 -39.14 24.18 10.09
C GLU A 175 -38.97 25.09 11.31
N ALA A 176 -37.86 25.82 11.38
CA ALA A 176 -37.61 26.78 12.46
C ALA A 176 -38.71 27.85 12.52
N LYS A 177 -39.10 28.41 11.36
CA LYS A 177 -40.17 29.41 11.26
C LYS A 177 -41.52 28.84 11.72
N ILE A 178 -41.84 27.59 11.39
CA ILE A 178 -43.05 26.90 11.88
C ILE A 178 -43.01 26.77 13.41
N GLN A 179 -41.88 26.33 13.97
CA GLN A 179 -41.74 26.17 15.43
C GLN A 179 -41.86 27.50 16.18
N ILE A 180 -41.23 28.56 15.68
CA ILE A 180 -41.34 29.92 16.24
C ILE A 180 -42.82 30.34 16.31
N ASN A 181 -43.56 30.19 15.21
CA ASN A 181 -44.98 30.55 15.17
C ASN A 181 -45.82 29.74 16.16
N LYS A 182 -45.55 28.44 16.31
CA LYS A 182 -46.21 27.59 17.30
C LYS A 182 -45.93 28.05 18.73
N LEU A 183 -44.68 28.34 19.06
CA LEU A 183 -44.29 28.80 20.40
C LEU A 183 -44.92 30.14 20.76
N ILE A 184 -44.98 31.06 19.80
CA ILE A 184 -45.61 32.38 19.98
C ILE A 184 -47.10 32.25 20.22
N LYS A 185 -47.78 31.39 19.45
CA LYS A 185 -49.21 31.11 19.66
C LYS A 185 -49.46 30.58 21.08
N ASN A 186 -48.66 29.60 21.51
CA ASN A 186 -48.77 29.03 22.86
C ASN A 186 -48.51 30.07 23.97
N ALA A 187 -47.53 30.96 23.79
CA ALA A 187 -47.21 32.00 24.76
C ALA A 187 -48.32 33.05 24.89
N ASN A 188 -49.07 33.31 23.82
CA ASN A 188 -50.24 34.19 23.87
C ASN A 188 -51.45 33.53 24.56
N ASP A 189 -51.61 32.21 24.41
CA ASP A 189 -52.69 31.45 25.03
C ASP A 189 -52.43 31.18 26.54
N LYS A 190 -51.16 31.18 26.98
CA LYS A 190 -50.73 31.08 28.38
C LYS A 190 -49.54 32.02 28.64
N PRO A 191 -49.77 33.27 29.09
CA PRO A 191 -48.69 34.23 29.27
C PRO A 191 -47.70 33.73 30.33
N ILE A 192 -46.42 33.75 29.96
CA ILE A 192 -45.31 33.42 30.86
C ILE A 192 -45.24 34.53 31.92
N SER A 193 -45.40 34.19 33.20
CA SER A 193 -45.07 35.13 34.28
C SER A 193 -43.56 35.33 34.29
N LEU A 194 -43.09 36.45 33.73
CA LEU A 194 -41.68 36.82 33.79
C LEU A 194 -41.24 36.91 35.25
N PHE A 195 -40.15 36.21 35.57
CA PHE A 195 -39.44 36.32 36.86
C PHE A 195 -39.22 37.81 37.17
N LYS A 196 -39.80 38.30 38.28
CA LYS A 196 -39.40 39.59 38.85
C LYS A 196 -38.11 39.35 39.62
N PRO A 197 -36.96 39.92 39.20
CA PRO A 197 -35.80 39.91 40.08
C PRO A 197 -36.12 40.78 41.29
N GLU A 198 -36.08 40.20 42.50
CA GLU A 198 -36.01 40.96 43.74
C GLU A 198 -34.66 41.67 43.76
N ILE A 199 -34.65 42.94 43.37
CA ILE A 199 -33.49 43.80 43.59
C ILE A 199 -33.55 44.22 45.06
N THR A 200 -32.92 43.44 45.93
CA THR A 200 -32.59 43.90 47.29
C THR A 200 -31.48 44.94 47.18
N GLU A 201 -31.84 46.22 47.14
CA GLU A 201 -30.92 47.30 47.48
C GLU A 201 -30.57 47.15 48.97
N THR A 202 -29.37 46.64 49.24
CA THR A 202 -28.74 46.75 50.56
C THR A 202 -28.13 48.14 50.65
N LYS A 203 -28.74 49.00 51.49
CA LYS A 203 -28.11 50.23 52.00
C LYS A 203 -27.15 49.91 53.13
#